data_AF-A0A1V2CIP3-F1
#
_entry.id   AF-A0A1V2CIP3-F1
#
_cell.length_a   1.000
_cell.length_b   1.000
_cell.length_c   1.000
_cell.angle_alpha   90.00
_cell.angle_beta   90.00
_cell.angle_gamma   90.00
#
_symmetry.space_group_name_H-M   'P 1'
#
loop_
_entity.id
_entity.type
_entity.pdbx_description
1 polymer ?
#
loop_
_entity_poly.entity_id
_entity_poly.type
_entity_poly.pdbx_seq_one_letter_code
_entity_poly.pdbx_strand_id
1 'polypeptide(L)' 'MDSLSKVKKIPPKLNQLFPHSKWNFDLEDCDNILRFECNDNIIEKVIFLMEVIGFECEVL' A
#
# COMPACT_ATOMS: atom_id res chain seq x y z
N MET A 1 -15.88 8.37 -10.84
CA MET A 1 -15.54 8.97 -9.54
C MET A 1 -14.25 8.33 -9.02
N ASP A 2 -13.16 8.71 -9.68
CA ASP A 2 -11.80 8.97 -9.15
C ASP A 2 -11.06 7.86 -8.39
N SER A 3 -10.63 6.81 -9.12
CA SER A 3 -9.66 5.81 -8.61
C SER A 3 -8.43 6.47 -7.97
N LEU A 4 -7.91 7.56 -8.56
CA LEU A 4 -6.81 8.39 -8.05
C LEU A 4 -7.01 8.92 -6.61
N SER A 5 -8.24 9.20 -6.20
CA SER A 5 -8.55 9.72 -4.86
C SER A 5 -8.38 8.66 -3.77
N LYS A 6 -8.56 7.38 -4.10
CA LYS A 6 -8.34 6.28 -3.17
C LYS A 6 -6.85 6.01 -2.98
N VAL A 7 -6.07 6.09 -4.06
CA VAL A 7 -4.62 5.86 -4.03
C VAL A 7 -3.90 6.86 -3.12
N LYS A 8 -4.32 8.14 -3.15
CA LYS A 8 -3.80 9.19 -2.26
C LYS A 8 -4.08 8.95 -0.76
N LYS A 9 -4.98 8.03 -0.42
CA LYS A 9 -5.30 7.66 0.98
C LYS A 9 -4.46 6.49 1.51
N ILE A 10 -3.76 5.78 0.63
CA ILE A 10 -2.87 4.66 0.98
C ILE A 10 -1.64 5.15 1.77
N PRO A 11 -0.86 6.15 1.32
CA PRO A 11 0.36 6.59 2.01
C PRO A 11 0.15 6.96 3.49
N PRO A 12 -0.84 7.79 3.89
CA PRO A 12 -1.03 8.11 5.31
C PRO A 12 -1.45 6.91 6.16
N LYS A 13 -2.15 5.92 5.58
CA LYS A 13 -2.55 4.68 6.29
C LYS A 13 -1.38 3.73 6.48
N LEU A 14 -0.55 3.56 5.46
CA LEU A 14 0.67 2.78 5.58
C LEU A 14 1.63 3.40 6.58
N ASN A 15 1.76 4.73 6.59
CA ASN A 15 2.60 5.42 7.57
C ASN A 15 2.09 5.27 9.02
N GLN A 16 0.77 5.21 9.22
CA GLN A 16 0.19 4.92 10.54
C GLN A 16 0.34 3.47 10.98
N LEU A 17 0.20 2.51 10.06
CA LEU A 17 0.30 1.08 10.36
C LEU A 17 1.75 0.62 10.53
N PHE A 18 2.65 1.24 9.78
CA PHE A 18 4.05 0.87 9.69
C PHE A 18 5.00 2.06 9.89
N PRO A 19 4.92 2.78 11.03
CA PRO A 19 5.77 3.93 11.27
C PRO A 19 7.27 3.59 11.39
N HIS A 20 7.59 2.30 11.62
CA HIS A 20 8.96 1.79 11.76
C HIS A 20 9.42 0.96 10.56
N SER A 21 8.55 0.72 9.56
CA SER A 21 8.92 -0.05 8.37
C SER A 21 9.35 0.89 7.26
N LYS A 22 10.33 0.48 6.46
CA LYS A 22 10.68 1.21 5.25
C LYS A 22 9.74 0.77 4.14
N TRP A 23 9.10 1.70 3.47
CA TRP A 23 8.31 1.38 2.28
C TRP A 23 8.39 2.51 1.27
N ASN A 24 8.21 2.13 0.02
CA ASN A 24 8.10 3.03 -1.13
C ASN A 24 6.81 2.69 -1.87
N PHE A 25 6.06 3.71 -2.26
CA PHE A 25 4.89 3.55 -3.09
C PHE A 25 5.08 4.42 -4.32
N ASP A 26 5.43 3.76 -5.42
CA ASP A 26 5.66 4.43 -6.68
C ASP A 26 4.33 4.49 -7.44
N LEU A 27 3.74 5.69 -7.44
CA LEU A 27 2.48 5.99 -8.11
C LEU A 27 2.67 6.75 -9.41
N GLU A 28 3.92 7.07 -9.74
CA GLU A 28 4.29 7.81 -10.94
C GLU A 28 4.56 6.83 -12.08
N ASP A 29 5.03 5.62 -11.77
CA ASP A 29 5.11 4.52 -12.73
C ASP A 29 3.74 3.87 -12.95
N CYS A 30 3.40 3.57 -14.21
CA CYS A 30 2.11 2.98 -14.61
C CYS A 30 1.72 1.72 -13.83
N ASP A 31 2.70 1.03 -13.22
CA ASP A 31 2.53 -0.21 -12.47
C ASP A 31 2.08 -0.03 -11.01
N ASN A 32 2.00 1.20 -10.45
CA ASN A 32 1.57 1.46 -9.07
C ASN A 32 2.20 0.51 -8.02
N ILE A 33 3.53 0.38 -8.04
CA ILE A 33 4.22 -0.65 -7.26
C ILE A 33 4.43 -0.20 -5.81
N LEU A 34 3.95 -1.03 -4.88
CA LEU A 34 4.17 -0.87 -3.45
C LEU A 34 5.28 -1.81 -2.98
N ARG A 35 6.43 -1.24 -2.61
CA ARG A 35 7.58 -1.97 -2.08
C ARG A 35 7.68 -1.76 -0.57
N PHE A 36 7.61 -2.84 0.18
CA PHE A 36 7.83 -2.85 1.62
C PHE A 36 9.13 -3.55 1.99
N GLU A 37 9.87 -2.95 2.91
CA GLU A 37 11.03 -3.52 3.59
C GLU A 37 10.69 -3.63 5.09
N CYS A 38 10.31 -4.83 5.50
CA CYS A 38 10.07 -5.16 6.91
C CYS A 38 10.47 -6.61 7.18
N ASN A 39 10.88 -6.90 8.43
CA ASN A 39 11.16 -8.27 8.86
C ASN A 39 9.91 -9.03 9.32
N ASP A 40 8.79 -8.33 9.49
CA ASP A 40 7.52 -8.89 9.94
C ASP A 40 6.59 -9.24 8.77
N ASN A 41 5.61 -10.12 9.02
CA ASN A 41 4.52 -10.45 8.09
C ASN A 41 3.55 -9.26 7.93
N ILE A 42 4.02 -8.21 7.27
CA ILE A 42 3.24 -7.01 6.95
C ILE A 42 2.40 -7.21 5.69
N ILE A 43 2.73 -8.22 4.86
CA ILE A 43 2.07 -8.52 3.59
C ILE A 43 0.56 -8.73 3.79
N GLU A 44 0.16 -9.59 4.73
CA GLU A 44 -1.26 -9.84 5.02
C GLU A 44 -2.01 -8.55 5.41
N LYS A 45 -1.38 -7.70 6.23
CA LYS A 45 -1.95 -6.41 6.63
C LYS A 45 -2.09 -5.45 5.46
N VAL A 46 -1.12 -5.43 4.55
CA VAL A 46 -1.16 -4.58 3.35
C VAL A 46 -2.25 -5.05 2.38
N ILE A 47 -2.37 -6.36 2.14
CA ILE A 47 -3.44 -6.94 1.30
C ILE A 47 -4.81 -6.59 1.90
N PHE A 48 -4.98 -6.83 3.21
CA PHE A 48 -6.24 -6.50 3.88
C PHE A 48 -6.56 -5.00 3.80
N LEU A 49 -5.57 -4.12 3.97
CA LEU A 49 -5.75 -2.69 3.80
C LEU A 49 -6.21 -2.34 2.37
N MET A 50 -5.59 -2.95 1.37
CA MET A 50 -5.93 -2.74 -0.04
C MET A 50 -7.37 -3.16 -0.32
N GLU A 51 -7.80 -4.34 0.15
CA GLU A 51 -9.18 -4.81 0.05
C GLU A 51 -10.16 -3.84 0.73
N VAL A 52 -9.84 -3.36 1.93
CA VAL A 52 -10.68 -2.39 2.67
C VAL A 52 -10.81 -1.06 1.91
N ILE A 53 -9.78 -0.65 1.17
CA ILE A 53 -9.83 0.54 0.30
C ILE A 53 -10.57 0.24 -1.02
N GLY A 54 -10.74 -1.04 -1.36
CA GLY A 54 -11.37 -1.54 -2.58
C GLY A 54 -10.40 -1.59 -3.75
N PHE A 55 -9.15 -1.99 -3.48
CA PHE A 55 -8.14 -2.36 -4.46
C PHE A 55 -7.83 -3.85 -4.32
N GLU A 56 -7.66 -4.51 -5.46
CA GLU A 56 -7.13 -5.86 -5.52
C GLU A 56 -5.60 -5.76 -5.60
N CYS A 57 -4.90 -6.48 -4.74
CA CYS A 57 -3.44 -6.49 -4.70
C CYS A 57 -2.97 -7.93 -4.58
N GLU A 58 -1.95 -8.25 -5.37
CA GLU A 58 -1.35 -9.57 -5.46
C GLU A 58 0.13 -9.46 -5.14
N VAL A 59 0.64 -10.46 -4.42
CA VAL A 59 2.04 -10.53 -4.02
C VAL A 59 2.81 -11.19 -5.15
N LEU A 60 3.79 -10.49 -5.69
CA LEU A 60 4.71 -10.95 -6.74
C LEU A 60 6.04 -11.45 -6.15
#